data_AF-A0A419F816-F1
#
_entry.id   AF-A0A419F816-F1
#
_cell.length_a   1.000
_cell.length_b   1.000
_cell.length_c   1.000
_cell.angle_alpha   90.00
_cell.angle_beta   90.00
_cell.angle_gamma   90.00
#
_symmetry.space_group_name_H-M   'P 1'
#
loop_
_entity.id
_entity.type
_entity.pdbx_description
1 polymer ?
#
loop_
_entity_poly.entity_id
_entity_poly.type
_entity_poly.pdbx_seq_one_letter_code
_entity_poly.pdbx_strand_id
1 'polypeptide(L)'
;MSWTTLATVRKHLQETTAPQTAVENEEHIMNAQDPVQLGHASLTQASEEIKTIDLAAPYAAGTVVLSAYNWRGLPHGDLVPGTLVVASNPALAVVYVEGTDYVIHRELGRIKRVAGTSIPDGATVHVWYYYYTVHSRGTDYTLDYASGQLARVEGGGIADGSTVYVDYATTAGTVTDDLINQGILEAEDKILARLKEGYGPGSTDQGLATGATELALSIVCNAQAMEAVRLRPTDEADGAAAQWRETSRRYEIQAWRTLDRFLKARSRRGSAAVRNESWEGWE
;
A
#
# COMPACT_ATOMS: atom_id res chain seq x y z
N MET A 1 -34.16 -10.50 -7.13
CA MET A 1 -32.96 -10.38 -7.99
C MET A 1 -32.29 -9.09 -7.58
N SER A 2 -30.96 -9.11 -7.46
CA SER A 2 -30.17 -7.92 -7.14
C SER A 2 -29.81 -7.18 -8.44
N TRP A 3 -29.73 -5.85 -8.40
CA TRP A 3 -29.31 -5.03 -9.55
C TRP A 3 -27.80 -5.06 -9.75
N THR A 4 -27.04 -5.42 -8.72
CA THR A 4 -25.59 -5.64 -8.79
C THR A 4 -25.21 -6.98 -8.18
N THR A 5 -23.94 -7.36 -8.30
CA THR A 5 -23.42 -8.62 -7.78
C THR A 5 -22.09 -8.41 -7.09
N LEU A 6 -21.77 -9.33 -6.16
CA LEU A 6 -20.46 -9.43 -5.51
C LEU A 6 -19.31 -9.36 -6.52
N ALA A 7 -19.41 -10.11 -7.63
CA ALA A 7 -18.38 -10.15 -8.66
C ALA A 7 -18.18 -8.79 -9.34
N THR A 8 -19.28 -8.09 -9.65
CA THR A 8 -19.25 -6.75 -10.27
C THR A 8 -18.59 -5.74 -9.34
N VAL A 9 -19.02 -5.66 -8.08
CA VAL A 9 -18.47 -4.71 -7.10
C VAL A 9 -17.00 -5.01 -6.82
N ARG A 10 -16.63 -6.28 -6.64
CA ARG A 10 -15.23 -6.70 -6.44
C ARG A 10 -14.34 -6.27 -7.59
N LYS A 11 -14.78 -6.49 -8.84
CA LYS A 11 -14.03 -6.08 -10.02
C LYS A 11 -13.76 -4.58 -10.01
N HIS A 12 -14.77 -3.76 -9.71
CA HIS A 12 -14.59 -2.31 -9.62
C HIS A 12 -13.65 -1.89 -8.48
N LEU A 13 -13.73 -2.51 -7.30
CA LEU A 13 -12.81 -2.21 -6.19
C LEU A 13 -11.35 -2.51 -6.56
N GLN A 14 -11.11 -3.61 -7.28
CA GLN A 14 -9.78 -3.97 -7.77
C GLN A 14 -9.27 -3.00 -8.84
N GLU A 15 -10.12 -2.57 -9.78
CA GLU A 15 -9.76 -1.63 -10.86
C GLU A 15 -9.58 -0.19 -10.39
N THR A 16 -10.19 0.18 -9.26
CA THR A 16 -10.14 1.56 -8.74
C THR A 16 -8.95 1.80 -7.83
N THR A 17 -8.23 0.73 -7.46
CA THR A 17 -6.98 0.72 -6.69
C THR A 17 -7.01 1.68 -5.50
N ALA A 18 -7.37 1.10 -4.37
CA ALA A 18 -6.78 1.49 -3.10
C ALA A 18 -5.28 1.80 -3.26
N PRO A 19 -4.75 2.80 -2.54
CA PRO A 19 -3.32 3.05 -2.50
C PRO A 19 -2.63 1.77 -2.06
N GLN A 20 -1.65 1.33 -2.85
CA GLN A 20 -0.70 0.35 -2.37
C GLN A 20 0.26 1.08 -1.44
N THR A 21 0.24 0.74 -0.16
CA THR A 21 1.31 1.15 0.75
C THR A 21 2.44 0.16 0.55
N ALA A 22 3.56 0.64 0.01
CA ALA A 22 4.83 -0.07 0.04
C ALA A 22 5.48 0.16 1.40
N VAL A 23 5.84 -0.93 2.05
CA VAL A 23 6.63 -0.96 3.29
C VAL A 23 7.99 -1.49 2.93
N GLU A 24 9.04 -0.82 3.38
CA GLU A 24 10.43 -1.22 3.16
C GLU A 24 11.14 -1.37 4.52
N ASN A 25 11.94 -2.42 4.63
CA ASN A 25 12.82 -2.73 5.75
C ASN A 25 12.12 -2.78 7.11
N GLU A 26 10.90 -3.35 7.17
CA GLU A 26 10.25 -3.62 8.44
C GLU A 26 11.01 -4.71 9.20
N GLU A 27 11.49 -4.39 10.40
CA GLU A 27 12.37 -5.28 11.17
C GLU A 27 11.59 -6.26 12.05
N HIS A 28 11.99 -7.54 12.01
CA HIS A 28 11.46 -8.58 12.88
C HIS A 28 12.56 -9.52 13.37
N ILE A 29 12.43 -10.01 14.61
CA ILE A 29 13.33 -11.04 15.16
C ILE A 29 12.64 -12.39 15.05
N MET A 30 13.26 -13.33 14.32
CA MET A 30 12.71 -14.66 14.07
C MET A 30 13.17 -15.64 15.16
N ASN A 31 12.36 -15.86 16.18
CA ASN A 31 12.64 -16.82 17.26
C ASN A 31 11.90 -18.13 17.03
N ALA A 32 12.61 -19.26 17.12
CA ALA A 32 12.05 -20.57 16.80
C ALA A 32 11.25 -20.58 15.46
N GLN A 33 10.34 -21.51 15.31
CA GLN A 33 9.39 -21.50 14.18
C GLN A 33 8.16 -20.64 14.48
N ASP A 34 8.20 -19.82 15.53
CA ASP A 34 7.04 -19.04 15.95
C ASP A 34 6.75 -17.95 14.90
N PRO A 35 5.51 -17.87 14.39
CA PRO A 35 5.14 -16.83 13.46
C PRO A 35 5.24 -15.45 14.10
N VAL A 36 5.86 -14.52 13.40
CA VAL A 36 5.85 -13.09 13.71
C VAL A 36 4.75 -12.40 12.90
N GLN A 37 4.13 -11.40 13.51
CA GLN A 37 3.09 -10.61 12.88
C GLN A 37 3.72 -9.37 12.25
N LEU A 38 3.64 -9.27 10.92
CA LEU A 38 3.98 -8.03 10.23
C LEU A 38 3.02 -6.91 10.64
N GLY A 39 3.46 -5.66 10.52
CA GLY A 39 2.69 -4.47 10.87
C GLY A 39 1.39 -4.37 10.07
N HIS A 40 1.27 -5.10 8.96
CA HIS A 40 0.12 -5.12 8.08
C HIS A 40 -0.35 -6.55 7.75
N ALA A 41 -1.62 -6.66 7.37
CA ALA A 41 -2.27 -7.85 6.80
C ALA A 41 -2.72 -7.54 5.35
N SER A 42 -3.36 -8.49 4.66
CA SER A 42 -3.84 -8.29 3.27
C SER A 42 -2.72 -7.84 2.30
N LEU A 43 -1.60 -8.55 2.39
CA LEU A 43 -0.41 -8.28 1.60
C LEU A 43 -0.66 -8.64 0.13
N THR A 44 -0.10 -7.85 -0.77
CA THR A 44 -0.14 -8.13 -2.20
C THR A 44 0.69 -9.39 -2.47
N GLN A 45 0.11 -10.37 -3.18
CA GLN A 45 0.78 -11.63 -3.43
C GLN A 45 2.08 -11.42 -4.24
N ALA A 46 3.16 -12.09 -3.82
CA ALA A 46 4.50 -12.00 -4.40
C ALA A 46 5.09 -10.58 -4.40
N SER A 47 4.62 -9.70 -3.50
CA SER A 47 5.21 -8.39 -3.29
C SER A 47 6.29 -8.38 -2.21
N GLU A 48 6.45 -9.49 -1.48
CA GLU A 48 7.37 -9.57 -0.36
C GLU A 48 8.82 -9.80 -0.80
N GLU A 49 9.75 -9.20 -0.06
CA GLU A 49 11.17 -9.52 -0.09
C GLU A 49 11.66 -9.66 1.36
N ILE A 50 12.19 -10.85 1.71
CA ILE A 50 12.69 -11.13 3.06
C ILE A 50 14.21 -11.16 3.01
N LYS A 51 14.83 -10.31 3.82
CA LYS A 51 16.28 -10.10 3.80
C LYS A 51 16.88 -10.29 5.19
N THR A 52 18.12 -10.75 5.27
CA THR A 52 18.95 -10.66 6.48
C THR A 52 20.24 -9.92 6.20
N ILE A 53 20.88 -9.40 7.24
CA ILE A 53 22.23 -8.81 7.15
C ILE A 53 23.14 -9.57 8.10
N ASP A 54 24.33 -9.96 7.63
CA ASP A 54 25.41 -10.37 8.53
C ASP A 54 26.18 -9.13 9.00
N LEU A 55 25.93 -8.72 10.24
CA LEU A 55 26.56 -7.55 10.87
C LEU A 55 27.87 -7.90 11.61
N ALA A 56 28.37 -9.13 11.53
CA ALA A 56 29.58 -9.53 12.24
C ALA A 56 30.83 -8.80 11.71
N ALA A 57 30.93 -8.60 10.40
CA ALA A 57 31.99 -7.82 9.76
C ALA A 57 31.56 -7.32 8.37
N PRO A 58 32.00 -6.11 7.95
CA PRO A 58 31.69 -5.62 6.62
C PRO A 58 32.44 -6.46 5.58
N TYR A 59 31.80 -6.68 4.44
CA TYR A 59 32.43 -7.35 3.31
C TYR A 59 33.49 -6.46 2.69
N ALA A 60 34.73 -6.95 2.62
CA ALA A 60 35.82 -6.29 1.93
C ALA A 60 35.83 -6.68 0.46
N ALA A 61 35.34 -5.80 -0.42
CA ALA A 61 35.34 -6.05 -1.86
C ALA A 61 36.75 -6.01 -2.49
N GLY A 62 37.77 -5.64 -1.70
CA GLY A 62 39.14 -5.52 -2.16
C GLY A 62 39.37 -4.22 -2.92
N THR A 63 40.25 -4.28 -3.94
CA THR A 63 40.63 -3.14 -4.77
C THR A 63 39.73 -3.01 -6.00
N VAL A 64 39.17 -1.82 -6.21
CA VAL A 64 38.38 -1.48 -7.39
C VAL A 64 39.08 -0.35 -8.14
N VAL A 65 39.30 -0.54 -9.46
CA VAL A 65 39.89 0.51 -10.32
C VAL A 65 38.78 1.32 -10.99
N LEU A 66 38.68 2.60 -10.62
CA LEU A 66 37.68 3.51 -11.15
C LEU A 66 38.27 4.31 -12.32
N SER A 67 37.98 3.86 -13.54
CA SER A 67 38.47 4.48 -14.79
C SER A 67 37.34 5.21 -15.52
N ALA A 68 37.67 6.37 -16.06
CA ALA A 68 36.75 7.34 -16.63
C ALA A 68 35.53 7.55 -15.72
N TYR A 69 34.33 7.33 -16.25
CA TYR A 69 33.06 7.44 -15.54
C TYR A 69 32.24 6.15 -15.65
N ASN A 70 32.92 5.03 -15.87
CA ASN A 70 32.28 3.74 -16.11
C ASN A 70 31.83 3.11 -14.80
N TRP A 71 30.68 2.44 -14.85
CA TRP A 71 30.24 1.57 -13.76
C TRP A 71 31.17 0.37 -13.61
N ARG A 72 31.59 0.10 -12.38
CA ARG A 72 32.30 -1.11 -11.97
C ARG A 72 31.39 -1.94 -11.08
N GLY A 73 31.31 -3.24 -11.36
CA GLY A 73 30.59 -4.18 -10.52
C GLY A 73 31.35 -4.46 -9.23
N LEU A 74 30.61 -4.55 -8.14
CA LEU A 74 31.03 -5.13 -6.87
C LEU A 74 30.58 -6.59 -6.84
N PRO A 75 31.17 -7.41 -5.93
CA PRO A 75 30.79 -8.82 -5.83
C PRO A 75 29.33 -9.09 -5.46
N HIS A 76 28.65 -8.13 -4.82
CA HIS A 76 27.28 -8.29 -4.34
C HIS A 76 26.39 -7.11 -4.77
N GLY A 77 25.12 -7.41 -5.03
CA GLY A 77 24.02 -6.46 -5.11
C GLY A 77 23.42 -6.16 -3.73
N ASP A 78 22.24 -5.55 -3.71
CA ASP A 78 21.42 -5.32 -2.51
C ASP A 78 22.21 -4.75 -1.32
N LEU A 79 23.02 -3.74 -1.62
CA LEU A 79 23.90 -3.11 -0.65
C LEU A 79 23.09 -2.35 0.40
N VAL A 80 23.42 -2.55 1.69
CA VAL A 80 22.73 -1.89 2.80
C VAL A 80 23.02 -0.38 2.74
N PRO A 81 21.98 0.47 2.68
CA PRO A 81 22.15 1.92 2.63
C PRO A 81 23.01 2.46 3.79
N GLY A 82 23.89 3.42 3.49
CA GLY A 82 24.73 4.08 4.50
C GLY A 82 25.92 3.26 5.02
N THR A 83 26.12 2.02 4.56
CA THR A 83 27.22 1.16 5.05
C THR A 83 28.48 1.15 4.20
N LEU A 84 28.41 1.71 3.00
CA LEU A 84 29.49 1.68 2.03
C LEU A 84 30.62 2.63 2.46
N VAL A 85 31.83 2.10 2.54
CA VAL A 85 33.06 2.86 2.79
C VAL A 85 33.97 2.69 1.59
N VAL A 86 34.40 3.80 1.00
CA VAL A 86 35.35 3.82 -0.12
C VAL A 86 36.54 4.66 0.29
N ALA A 87 37.73 4.10 0.22
CA ALA A 87 38.95 4.78 0.67
C ALA A 87 40.10 4.62 -0.32
N SER A 88 41.10 5.51 -0.23
CA SER A 88 42.29 5.46 -1.09
C SER A 88 43.22 4.28 -0.76
N ASN A 89 43.16 3.75 0.46
CA ASN A 89 43.96 2.61 0.91
C ASN A 89 43.26 1.84 2.06
N PRO A 90 43.73 0.65 2.44
CA PRO A 90 43.18 -0.14 3.56
C PRO A 90 43.29 0.55 4.93
N ALA A 91 44.18 1.53 5.07
CA ALA A 91 44.40 2.29 6.30
C ALA A 91 43.47 3.51 6.41
N LEU A 92 42.49 3.66 5.51
CA LEU A 92 41.50 4.75 5.49
C LEU A 92 42.14 6.16 5.44
N ALA A 93 43.29 6.31 4.77
CA ALA A 93 44.00 7.60 4.75
C ALA A 93 43.19 8.74 4.10
N VAL A 94 42.40 8.42 3.07
CA VAL A 94 41.39 9.31 2.52
C VAL A 94 40.13 8.51 2.34
N VAL A 95 39.05 8.90 3.02
CA VAL A 95 37.71 8.32 2.84
C VAL A 95 36.93 9.23 1.90
N TYR A 96 36.43 8.65 0.82
CA TYR A 96 35.66 9.33 -0.19
C TYR A 96 34.18 9.38 0.18
N VAL A 97 33.48 10.43 -0.28
CA VAL A 97 32.10 10.69 0.09
C VAL A 97 31.15 10.28 -1.04
N GLU A 98 30.14 9.47 -0.73
CA GLU A 98 29.07 9.12 -1.68
C GLU A 98 28.29 10.37 -2.11
N GLY A 99 27.94 10.47 -3.40
CA GLY A 99 27.26 11.62 -3.99
C GLY A 99 28.20 12.78 -4.36
N THR A 100 29.37 12.86 -3.73
CA THR A 100 30.40 13.87 -4.03
C THR A 100 31.51 13.28 -4.88
N ASP A 101 32.18 12.23 -4.40
CA ASP A 101 33.35 11.65 -5.04
C ASP A 101 33.02 10.48 -5.97
N TYR A 102 32.01 9.70 -5.58
CA TYR A 102 31.52 8.53 -6.28
C TYR A 102 30.00 8.38 -6.11
N VAL A 103 29.37 7.55 -6.95
CA VAL A 103 27.97 7.16 -6.80
C VAL A 103 27.84 5.64 -6.89
N ILE A 104 26.81 5.11 -6.25
CA ILE A 104 26.52 3.68 -6.16
C ILE A 104 25.11 3.36 -6.68
N HIS A 105 24.98 2.25 -7.39
CA HIS A 105 23.72 1.59 -7.67
C HIS A 105 23.63 0.38 -6.73
N ARG A 106 22.83 0.48 -5.68
CA ARG A 106 22.82 -0.49 -4.56
C ARG A 106 22.29 -1.85 -4.97
N GLU A 107 21.12 -1.89 -5.60
CA GLU A 107 20.48 -3.13 -6.08
C GLU A 107 21.42 -3.95 -6.98
N LEU A 108 22.04 -3.29 -7.97
CA LEU A 108 22.96 -3.95 -8.91
C LEU A 108 24.40 -4.09 -8.40
N GLY A 109 24.73 -3.53 -7.23
CA GLY A 109 26.08 -3.55 -6.70
C GLY A 109 27.10 -2.87 -7.60
N ARG A 110 26.84 -1.65 -8.10
CA ARG A 110 27.75 -0.98 -9.04
C ARG A 110 28.23 0.36 -8.51
N ILE A 111 29.51 0.66 -8.67
CA ILE A 111 30.14 1.92 -8.26
C ILE A 111 30.76 2.63 -9.45
N LYS A 112 30.74 3.96 -9.46
CA LYS A 112 31.55 4.78 -10.39
C LYS A 112 32.01 6.05 -9.71
N ARG A 113 33.14 6.60 -10.17
CA ARG A 113 33.58 7.94 -9.76
C ARG A 113 32.72 9.02 -10.41
N VAL A 114 32.58 10.15 -9.73
CA VAL A 114 32.00 11.38 -10.28
C VAL A 114 33.11 12.22 -10.93
N ALA A 115 32.77 13.08 -11.90
CA ALA A 115 33.74 13.90 -12.60
C ALA A 115 34.23 15.09 -11.76
N GLY A 116 35.54 15.42 -11.85
CA GLY A 116 36.12 16.57 -11.15
C GLY A 116 36.31 16.37 -9.64
N THR A 117 36.32 15.13 -9.17
CA THR A 117 36.36 14.80 -7.74
C THR A 117 37.76 14.46 -7.23
N SER A 118 37.85 14.19 -5.91
CA SER A 118 39.11 13.83 -5.26
C SER A 118 39.63 12.43 -5.63
N ILE A 119 38.80 11.59 -6.28
CA ILE A 119 39.24 10.32 -6.87
C ILE A 119 39.88 10.64 -8.22
N PRO A 120 41.17 10.33 -8.46
CA PRO A 120 41.76 10.50 -9.78
C PRO A 120 41.20 9.52 -10.82
N ASP A 121 41.34 9.84 -12.10
CA ASP A 121 41.05 8.86 -13.14
C ASP A 121 42.04 7.68 -13.07
N GLY A 122 41.50 6.46 -13.15
CA GLY A 122 42.27 5.22 -13.02
C GLY A 122 42.73 4.91 -11.59
N ALA A 123 42.24 5.64 -10.59
CA ALA A 123 42.58 5.40 -9.21
C ALA A 123 42.10 4.03 -8.74
N THR A 124 42.95 3.38 -7.93
CA THR A 124 42.57 2.19 -7.19
C THR A 124 42.01 2.63 -5.84
N VAL A 125 40.79 2.18 -5.53
CA VAL A 125 40.12 2.43 -4.26
C VAL A 125 39.86 1.11 -3.56
N HIS A 126 39.71 1.16 -2.24
CA HIS A 126 39.33 0.04 -1.41
C HIS A 126 37.89 0.23 -0.94
N VAL A 127 37.09 -0.83 -1.03
CA VAL A 127 35.64 -0.75 -0.81
C VAL A 127 35.21 -1.78 0.23
N TRP A 128 34.43 -1.33 1.20
CA TRP A 128 33.77 -2.17 2.21
C TRP A 128 32.29 -1.84 2.30
N TYR A 129 31.44 -2.83 2.55
CA TYR A 129 29.99 -2.63 2.72
C TYR A 129 29.34 -3.79 3.45
N TYR A 130 28.11 -3.57 3.93
CA TYR A 130 27.18 -4.66 4.23
C TYR A 130 26.21 -4.83 3.05
N TYR A 131 25.71 -6.05 2.87
CA TYR A 131 24.74 -6.39 1.84
C TYR A 131 23.65 -7.27 2.44
N TYR A 132 22.47 -7.22 1.85
CA TYR A 132 21.36 -8.09 2.22
C TYR A 132 21.55 -9.48 1.60
N THR A 133 21.23 -10.51 2.37
CA THR A 133 20.97 -11.85 1.85
C THR A 133 19.47 -11.99 1.67
N VAL A 134 19.02 -12.15 0.42
CA VAL A 134 17.61 -12.33 0.07
C VAL A 134 17.22 -13.80 0.20
N HIS A 135 16.12 -14.06 0.89
CA HIS A 135 15.63 -15.40 1.19
C HIS A 135 14.48 -15.81 0.26
N SER A 136 14.27 -17.10 0.09
CA SER A 136 13.26 -17.67 -0.79
C SER A 136 12.07 -18.25 -0.03
N ARG A 137 10.85 -17.81 -0.39
CA ARG A 137 9.60 -18.34 0.17
C ARG A 137 9.47 -19.84 -0.09
N GLY A 138 9.01 -20.57 0.93
CA GLY A 138 8.82 -22.02 0.90
C GLY A 138 10.09 -22.82 1.14
N THR A 139 11.26 -22.17 1.09
CA THR A 139 12.55 -22.78 1.45
C THR A 139 13.06 -22.23 2.78
N ASP A 140 13.06 -20.91 2.92
CA ASP A 140 13.65 -20.22 4.07
C ASP A 140 12.57 -19.66 5.01
N TYR A 141 11.41 -19.28 4.48
CA TYR A 141 10.28 -18.74 5.23
C TYR A 141 8.93 -19.10 4.61
N THR A 142 7.87 -18.97 5.40
CA THR A 142 6.48 -18.99 4.97
C THR A 142 5.81 -17.66 5.30
N LEU A 143 4.94 -17.17 4.41
CA LEU A 143 4.18 -15.95 4.61
C LEU A 143 2.71 -16.20 4.27
N ASP A 144 1.83 -15.91 5.22
CA ASP A 144 0.40 -15.81 4.97
C ASP A 144 0.04 -14.37 4.60
N TYR A 145 -0.30 -14.14 3.33
CA TYR A 145 -0.68 -12.82 2.83
C TYR A 145 -1.95 -12.28 3.46
N ALA A 146 -2.90 -13.14 3.84
CA ALA A 146 -4.17 -12.70 4.37
C ALA A 146 -3.98 -12.12 5.78
N SER A 147 -3.27 -12.86 6.64
CA SER A 147 -3.03 -12.48 8.04
C SER A 147 -1.78 -11.63 8.26
N GLY A 148 -0.82 -11.65 7.33
CA GLY A 148 0.49 -11.01 7.52
C GLY A 148 1.41 -11.79 8.46
N GLN A 149 1.19 -13.09 8.64
CA GLN A 149 2.03 -13.93 9.49
C GLN A 149 3.23 -14.46 8.71
N LEU A 150 4.43 -14.10 9.17
CA LEU A 150 5.71 -14.55 8.64
C LEU A 150 6.31 -15.57 9.63
N ALA A 151 6.76 -16.73 9.15
CA ALA A 151 7.45 -17.71 9.97
C ALA A 151 8.70 -18.22 9.23
N ARG A 152 9.75 -18.56 9.97
CA ARG A 152 10.90 -19.23 9.36
C ARG A 152 10.58 -20.69 9.06
N VAL A 153 11.25 -21.26 8.07
CA VAL A 153 11.29 -22.70 7.84
C VAL A 153 12.50 -23.28 8.57
N GLU A 154 12.31 -24.37 9.32
CA GLU A 154 13.43 -25.06 9.97
C GLU A 154 14.35 -25.70 8.94
N GLY A 155 15.65 -25.53 9.12
CA GLY A 155 16.67 -25.94 8.15
C GLY A 155 16.81 -25.01 6.94
N GLY A 156 16.04 -23.92 6.88
CA GLY A 156 16.19 -22.84 5.89
C GLY A 156 17.39 -21.93 6.18
N GLY A 157 17.60 -20.95 5.30
CA GLY A 157 18.70 -19.98 5.36
C GLY A 157 18.56 -18.88 6.42
N ILE A 158 17.39 -18.75 7.07
CA ILE A 158 17.17 -17.80 8.17
C ILE A 158 17.51 -18.48 9.49
N ALA A 159 18.58 -18.02 10.15
CA ALA A 159 19.02 -18.56 11.43
C ALA A 159 18.06 -18.21 12.58
N ASP A 160 18.03 -19.05 13.62
CA ASP A 160 17.27 -18.78 14.83
C ASP A 160 17.80 -17.53 15.57
N GLY A 161 16.88 -16.66 15.99
CA GLY A 161 17.20 -15.39 16.64
C GLY A 161 17.73 -14.32 15.69
N SER A 162 17.71 -14.54 14.36
CA SER A 162 18.16 -13.53 13.40
C SER A 162 17.12 -12.42 13.19
N THR A 163 17.62 -11.20 12.96
CA THR A 163 16.79 -10.08 12.51
C THR A 163 16.60 -10.19 11.00
N VAL A 164 15.34 -10.17 10.57
CA VAL A 164 14.93 -10.07 9.17
C VAL A 164 14.39 -8.67 8.87
N TYR A 165 14.60 -8.24 7.63
CA TYR A 165 14.09 -7.01 7.06
C TYR A 165 13.09 -7.40 5.97
N VAL A 166 11.87 -6.91 6.11
CA VAL A 166 10.74 -7.33 5.29
C VAL A 166 10.28 -6.13 4.47
N ASP A 167 10.37 -6.26 3.15
CA ASP A 167 9.72 -5.34 2.22
C ASP A 167 8.43 -6.00 1.74
N TYR A 168 7.35 -5.25 1.59
CA TYR A 168 6.11 -5.76 1.04
C TYR A 168 5.17 -4.63 0.62
N ALA A 169 4.25 -4.94 -0.29
CA ALA A 169 3.15 -4.04 -0.60
C ALA A 169 1.86 -4.56 0.04
N THR A 170 1.03 -3.64 0.53
CA THR A 170 -0.34 -3.95 0.94
C THR A 170 -1.31 -3.52 -0.14
N THR A 171 -2.39 -4.27 -0.31
CA THR A 171 -3.57 -3.71 -0.97
C THR A 171 -4.46 -3.21 0.15
N ALA A 172 -4.88 -1.94 0.15
CA ALA A 172 -5.67 -1.46 1.28
C ALA A 172 -6.90 -2.37 1.46
N GLY A 173 -6.98 -2.93 2.67
CA GLY A 173 -7.95 -3.93 3.16
C GLY A 173 -8.65 -4.72 2.08
N THR A 174 -8.36 -6.02 1.94
CA THR A 174 -9.25 -6.89 1.16
C THR A 174 -10.66 -6.71 1.69
N VAL A 175 -11.51 -6.03 0.93
CA VAL A 175 -12.91 -5.85 1.28
C VAL A 175 -13.50 -7.25 1.32
N THR A 176 -13.93 -7.67 2.50
CA THR A 176 -14.48 -9.01 2.68
C THR A 176 -15.77 -9.16 1.87
N ASP A 177 -16.04 -10.38 1.42
CA ASP A 177 -17.26 -10.70 0.68
C ASP A 177 -18.51 -10.32 1.47
N ASP A 178 -18.47 -10.50 2.79
CA ASP A 178 -19.54 -10.12 3.69
C ASP A 178 -19.78 -8.60 3.68
N LEU A 179 -18.72 -7.80 3.73
CA LEU A 179 -18.84 -6.34 3.66
C LEU A 179 -19.39 -5.89 2.30
N ILE A 180 -18.95 -6.52 1.21
CA ILE A 180 -19.50 -6.24 -0.13
C ILE A 180 -20.99 -6.59 -0.18
N ASN A 181 -21.37 -7.79 0.29
CA ASN A 181 -22.76 -8.23 0.30
C ASN A 181 -23.64 -7.31 1.15
N GLN A 182 -23.18 -6.88 2.33
CA GLN A 182 -23.87 -5.89 3.15
C GLN A 182 -24.03 -4.55 2.43
N GLY A 183 -22.97 -4.06 1.78
CA GLY A 183 -23.01 -2.83 1.00
C GLY A 183 -23.99 -2.90 -0.18
N ILE A 184 -24.09 -4.06 -0.84
CA ILE A 184 -25.09 -4.32 -1.88
C ILE A 184 -26.50 -4.24 -1.30
N LEU A 185 -26.80 -4.94 -0.21
CA LEU A 185 -28.13 -4.93 0.41
C LEU A 185 -28.55 -3.51 0.82
N GLU A 186 -27.65 -2.77 1.48
CA GLU A 186 -27.94 -1.39 1.90
C GLU A 186 -28.15 -0.45 0.69
N ALA A 187 -27.38 -0.61 -0.38
CA ALA A 187 -27.57 0.15 -1.61
C ALA A 187 -28.95 -0.12 -2.24
N GLU A 188 -29.35 -1.39 -2.32
CA GLU A 188 -30.63 -1.79 -2.90
C GLU A 188 -31.81 -1.27 -2.08
N ASP A 189 -31.76 -1.38 -0.77
CA ASP A 189 -32.79 -0.84 0.13
C ASP A 189 -32.94 0.69 -0.04
N LYS A 190 -31.82 1.40 -0.14
CA LYS A 190 -31.81 2.86 -0.38
C LYS A 190 -32.43 3.23 -1.73
N ILE A 191 -32.21 2.44 -2.78
CA ILE A 191 -32.79 2.65 -4.11
C ILE A 191 -34.28 2.34 -4.08
N LEU A 192 -34.66 1.16 -3.57
CA LEU A 192 -36.05 0.70 -3.48
C LEU A 192 -36.96 1.71 -2.79
N ALA A 193 -36.50 2.29 -1.67
CA ALA A 193 -37.25 3.30 -0.92
C ALA A 193 -37.58 4.56 -1.75
N ARG A 194 -36.88 4.80 -2.86
CA ARG A 194 -36.94 6.02 -3.66
C ARG A 194 -37.35 5.78 -5.10
N LEU A 195 -37.59 4.55 -5.54
CA LEU A 195 -37.96 4.24 -6.91
C LEU A 195 -39.28 4.89 -7.33
N LYS A 196 -39.27 5.48 -8.53
CA LYS A 196 -40.48 5.98 -9.19
C LYS A 196 -41.39 4.80 -9.58
N GLU A 197 -42.68 5.08 -9.67
CA GLU A 197 -43.67 4.15 -10.21
C GLU A 197 -43.28 3.68 -11.62
N GLY A 198 -43.45 2.38 -11.89
CA GLY A 198 -42.99 1.72 -13.12
C GLY A 198 -41.64 1.00 -12.99
N TYR A 199 -40.89 1.25 -11.93
CA TYR A 199 -39.67 0.50 -11.59
C TYR A 199 -39.86 -0.29 -10.30
N GLY A 200 -39.18 -1.43 -10.20
CA GLY A 200 -39.25 -2.30 -9.03
C GLY A 200 -38.05 -3.26 -8.94
N PRO A 201 -38.02 -4.15 -7.93
CA PRO A 201 -36.90 -5.05 -7.67
C PRO A 201 -36.55 -5.99 -8.83
N GLY A 202 -37.49 -6.23 -9.74
CA GLY A 202 -37.28 -7.05 -10.95
C GLY A 202 -36.83 -6.26 -12.18
N SER A 203 -36.60 -4.94 -12.06
CA SER A 203 -36.18 -4.12 -13.20
C SER A 203 -34.80 -4.53 -13.69
N THR A 204 -34.66 -4.69 -15.01
CA THR A 204 -33.41 -5.08 -15.67
C THR A 204 -32.73 -3.89 -16.37
N ASP A 205 -33.10 -2.65 -16.03
CA ASP A 205 -32.49 -1.47 -16.63
C ASP A 205 -31.02 -1.36 -16.25
N GLN A 206 -30.16 -1.24 -17.25
CA GLN A 206 -28.71 -1.15 -17.05
C GLN A 206 -28.31 0.06 -16.19
N GLY A 207 -29.03 1.18 -16.26
CA GLY A 207 -28.77 2.35 -15.43
C GLY A 207 -29.08 2.12 -13.95
N LEU A 208 -30.08 1.29 -13.62
CA LEU A 208 -30.31 0.87 -12.24
C LEU A 208 -29.19 -0.05 -11.75
N ALA A 209 -28.72 -0.98 -12.59
CA ALA A 209 -27.59 -1.84 -12.29
C ALA A 209 -26.29 -1.04 -12.05
N THR A 210 -25.99 -0.08 -12.93
CA THR A 210 -24.82 0.80 -12.78
C THR A 210 -24.95 1.65 -11.52
N GLY A 211 -26.09 2.32 -11.31
CA GLY A 211 -26.30 3.16 -10.13
C GLY A 211 -26.29 2.39 -8.81
N ALA A 212 -26.81 1.16 -8.79
CA ALA A 212 -26.71 0.26 -7.63
C ALA A 212 -25.27 -0.16 -7.34
N THR A 213 -24.49 -0.45 -8.38
CA THR A 213 -23.06 -0.78 -8.24
C THR A 213 -22.28 0.40 -7.68
N GLU A 214 -22.47 1.61 -8.22
CA GLU A 214 -21.82 2.83 -7.74
C GLU A 214 -22.21 3.12 -6.28
N LEU A 215 -23.48 2.95 -5.90
CA LEU A 215 -23.91 3.18 -4.52
C LEU A 215 -23.33 2.15 -3.56
N ALA A 216 -23.28 0.87 -3.95
CA ALA A 216 -22.66 -0.19 -3.15
C ALA A 216 -21.16 0.09 -2.94
N LEU A 217 -20.44 0.53 -3.98
CA LEU A 217 -19.04 0.94 -3.87
C LEU A 217 -18.86 2.09 -2.88
N SER A 218 -19.75 3.09 -2.89
CA SER A 218 -19.66 4.21 -1.95
C SER A 218 -19.79 3.77 -0.48
N ILE A 219 -20.69 2.83 -0.20
CA ILE A 219 -20.94 2.30 1.15
C ILE A 219 -19.72 1.48 1.60
N VAL A 220 -19.23 0.60 0.73
CA VAL A 220 -18.05 -0.23 0.99
C VAL A 220 -16.81 0.63 1.28
N CYS A 221 -16.53 1.62 0.44
CA CYS A 221 -15.40 2.53 0.64
C CYS A 221 -15.52 3.33 1.95
N ASN A 222 -16.73 3.74 2.34
CA ASN A 222 -16.94 4.44 3.61
C ASN A 222 -16.67 3.52 4.81
N ALA A 223 -17.12 2.27 4.75
CA ALA A 223 -16.85 1.28 5.80
C ALA A 223 -15.35 1.00 5.94
N GLN A 224 -14.62 0.89 4.83
CA GLN A 224 -13.15 0.76 4.84
C GLN A 224 -12.45 1.97 5.45
N ALA A 225 -12.93 3.19 5.16
CA ALA A 225 -12.39 4.38 5.80
C ALA A 225 -12.56 4.36 7.33
N MET A 226 -13.70 3.86 7.82
CA MET A 226 -13.94 3.73 9.26
C MET A 226 -13.04 2.67 9.90
N GLU A 227 -12.86 1.54 9.23
CA GLU A 227 -12.00 0.46 9.71
C GLU A 227 -10.52 0.87 9.75
N ALA A 228 -10.06 1.63 8.74
CA ALA A 228 -8.71 2.19 8.70
C ALA A 228 -8.42 3.09 9.92
N VAL A 229 -9.38 3.93 10.32
CA VAL A 229 -9.26 4.77 11.53
C VAL A 229 -9.31 3.93 12.80
N ARG A 230 -10.14 2.87 12.85
CA ARG A 230 -10.34 2.03 14.03
C ARG A 230 -9.10 1.21 14.37
N LEU A 231 -8.41 0.68 13.36
CA LEU A 231 -7.26 -0.21 13.55
C LEU A 231 -5.96 0.53 13.85
N ARG A 232 -5.84 1.83 13.54
CA ARG A 232 -4.58 2.58 13.66
C ARG A 232 -4.78 4.05 14.04
N PRO A 233 -4.53 4.46 15.29
CA PRO A 233 -4.59 5.87 15.71
C PRO A 233 -3.26 6.60 15.46
N THR A 234 -2.78 6.64 14.21
CA THR A 234 -1.53 7.33 13.81
C THR A 234 -1.76 8.18 12.56
N ASP A 235 -0.90 9.17 12.32
CA ASP A 235 -1.03 10.15 11.21
C ASP A 235 -1.09 9.49 9.80
N GLU A 236 -0.54 8.29 9.63
CA GLU A 236 -0.61 7.54 8.37
C GLU A 236 -2.02 6.96 8.10
N ALA A 237 -2.76 6.63 9.16
CA ALA A 237 -4.14 6.15 9.05
C ALA A 237 -5.09 7.24 8.56
N ASP A 238 -4.78 8.51 8.84
CA ASP A 238 -5.55 9.65 8.36
C ASP A 238 -5.45 9.79 6.83
N GLY A 239 -4.30 9.51 6.23
CA GLY A 239 -4.11 9.54 4.79
C GLY A 239 -4.95 8.48 4.05
N ALA A 240 -4.85 7.23 4.51
CA ALA A 240 -5.61 6.12 3.93
C ALA A 240 -7.13 6.29 4.12
N ALA A 241 -7.57 6.70 5.32
CA ALA A 241 -8.97 6.98 5.59
C ALA A 241 -9.51 8.15 4.77
N ALA A 242 -8.72 9.21 4.57
CA ALA A 242 -9.10 10.36 3.75
C ALA A 242 -9.32 9.97 2.28
N GLN A 243 -8.45 9.13 1.73
CA GLN A 243 -8.58 8.64 0.35
C GLN A 243 -9.81 7.74 0.17
N TRP A 244 -10.07 6.83 1.11
CA TRP A 244 -11.29 6.01 1.09
C TRP A 244 -12.58 6.85 1.19
N ARG A 245 -12.58 7.90 2.03
CA ARG A 245 -13.71 8.85 2.11
C ARG A 245 -13.93 9.62 0.82
N GLU A 246 -12.85 10.06 0.18
CA GLU A 246 -12.92 10.77 -1.10
C GLU A 246 -13.46 9.86 -2.21
N THR A 247 -12.96 8.62 -2.31
CA THR A 247 -13.46 7.62 -3.26
C THR A 247 -14.92 7.27 -2.99
N SER A 248 -15.31 7.09 -1.73
CA SER A 248 -16.70 6.91 -1.32
C SER A 248 -17.60 8.05 -1.82
N ARG A 249 -17.19 9.31 -1.57
CA ARG A 249 -17.94 10.49 -1.98
C ARG A 249 -18.11 10.58 -3.50
N ARG A 250 -17.07 10.27 -4.28
CA ARG A 250 -17.14 10.28 -5.74
C ARG A 250 -18.16 9.28 -6.26
N TYR A 251 -18.12 8.05 -5.73
CA TYR A 251 -19.09 7.02 -6.11
C TYR A 251 -20.50 7.37 -5.69
N GLU A 252 -20.70 7.94 -4.51
CA GLU A 252 -22.03 8.37 -4.08
C GLU A 252 -22.61 9.42 -5.03
N ILE A 253 -21.80 10.42 -5.42
CA ILE A 253 -22.22 11.47 -6.36
C ILE A 253 -22.54 10.87 -7.74
N GLN A 254 -21.71 9.95 -8.24
CA GLN A 254 -21.95 9.26 -9.51
C GLN A 254 -23.24 8.43 -9.45
N ALA A 255 -23.40 7.63 -8.41
CA ALA A 255 -24.58 6.81 -8.17
C ALA A 255 -25.85 7.64 -8.25
N TRP A 256 -25.94 8.75 -7.52
CA TRP A 256 -27.14 9.57 -7.53
C TRP A 256 -27.39 10.28 -8.85
N ARG A 257 -26.34 10.63 -9.61
CA ARG A 257 -26.50 11.16 -10.98
C ARG A 257 -27.05 10.10 -11.93
N THR A 258 -26.52 8.88 -11.87
CA THR A 258 -27.00 7.74 -12.67
C THR A 258 -28.44 7.37 -12.31
N LEU A 259 -28.75 7.40 -11.01
CA LEU A 259 -30.05 6.99 -10.49
C LEU A 259 -31.16 8.03 -10.68
N ASP A 260 -30.84 9.32 -10.86
CA ASP A 260 -31.80 10.44 -10.84
C ASP A 260 -33.04 10.19 -11.72
N ARG A 261 -32.86 9.60 -12.90
CA ARG A 261 -33.96 9.28 -13.84
C ARG A 261 -34.97 8.23 -13.35
N PHE A 262 -34.58 7.41 -12.37
CA PHE A 262 -35.40 6.32 -11.81
C PHE A 262 -36.03 6.65 -10.48
N LEU A 263 -35.59 7.72 -9.82
CA LEU A 263 -36.02 8.06 -8.48
C LEU A 263 -37.19 9.03 -8.52
N LYS A 264 -38.02 8.99 -7.47
CA LYS A 264 -39.04 10.02 -7.24
C LYS A 264 -38.31 11.35 -7.05
N ALA A 265 -38.78 12.39 -7.75
CA ALA A 265 -38.30 13.74 -7.51
C ALA A 265 -38.37 14.02 -6.01
N ARG A 266 -37.26 14.48 -5.42
CA ARG A 266 -37.25 14.92 -4.02
C ARG A 266 -38.37 15.94 -3.87
N SER A 267 -39.40 15.60 -3.09
CA SER A 267 -40.37 16.57 -2.63
C SER A 267 -39.57 17.68 -1.96
N ARG A 268 -39.46 18.84 -2.64
CA ARG A 268 -39.10 20.07 -1.95
C ARG A 268 -40.20 20.24 -0.92
N ARG A 269 -39.91 19.91 0.34
CA ARG A 269 -40.71 20.39 1.46
C ARG A 269 -40.77 21.89 1.28
N GLY A 270 -41.90 22.39 0.75
CA GLY A 270 -42.16 23.80 0.73
C GLY A 270 -42.05 24.24 2.18
N SER A 271 -41.11 25.15 2.45
CA SER A 271 -41.17 25.98 3.63
C SER A 271 -42.51 26.69 3.55
N ALA A 272 -43.52 26.12 4.20
CA ALA A 272 -44.75 26.81 4.48
C ALA A 272 -44.34 27.97 5.37
N ALA A 273 -44.18 29.14 4.76
CA ALA A 273 -44.12 30.39 5.47
C ALA A 273 -45.45 30.48 6.23
N VAL A 274 -45.40 30.12 7.51
CA VAL A 274 -46.44 30.47 8.46
C VAL A 274 -46.45 31.99 8.47
N ARG A 275 -47.37 32.58 7.70
CA ARG A 275 -47.75 33.98 7.87
C ARG A 275 -48.33 34.07 9.27
N ASN A 276 -47.59 34.69 10.19
CA ASN A 276 -48.17 35.20 11.42
C ASN A 276 -49.17 36.28 10.99
N GLU A 277 -50.44 35.90 10.91
CA GLU A 277 -51.52 36.86 10.86
C GLU A 277 -51.55 37.60 12.20
N SER A 278 -51.43 38.92 12.06
CA SER A 278 -51.56 39.98 13.04
C SER A 278 -52.57 39.71 14.16
N TRP A 279 -52.11 39.86 15.40
CA TRP A 279 -52.96 40.22 16.52
C TRP A 279 -53.39 41.68 16.36
N GLU A 280 -54.50 41.91 15.67
CA GLU A 280 -55.28 43.13 15.81
C GLU A 280 -56.57 42.82 16.57
N GLY A 281 -56.78 43.59 17.63
CA GLY A 281 -58.05 43.71 18.35
C GLY A 281 -58.19 42.73 19.50
N TRP A 282 -58.08 43.23 20.74
CA TRP A 282 -59.17 43.27 21.74
C TRP A 282 -58.76 44.31 22.81
N GLU A 283 -59.53 45.40 22.82
CA GLU A 283 -59.86 46.33 23.92
C GLU A 283 -58.78 46.84 24.90
#